data_AF-A0A3D5UST2-F1
#
_entry.id   AF-A0A3D5UST2-F1
#
_cell.length_a   1.000
_cell.length_b   1.000
_cell.length_c   1.000
_cell.angle_alpha   90.00
_cell.angle_beta   90.00
_cell.angle_gamma   90.00
#
_symmetry.space_group_name_H-M   'P 1'
#
loop_
_entity.id
_entity.type
_entity.pdbx_description
1 polymer ?
#
loop_
_entity_poly.entity_id
_entity_poly.type
_entity_poly.pdbx_seq_one_letter_code
_entity_poly.pdbx_strand_id
1 'polypeptide(L)'
;EAGLKRVQGKPIVNSISMKEGEEQFLEQARKIRKYGAATVVMAFDEVGQADTANRKYEICERAYKLLTEKVGFAPEDIIFDPNIFAVATGIEEHNNYAVEFIEACQRIKQNLPYAHISGGVSNISFSFRGNEPVREAMHSVFLYHAV
;
A
#
# COMPACT_ATOMS: atom_id res chain seq x y z
N GLU A 1 -11.82 12.96 -5.63
CA GLU A 1 -13.31 13.00 -5.70
C GLU A 1 -13.87 13.16 -7.12
N ALA A 2 -13.39 14.12 -7.94
CA ALA A 2 -13.96 14.37 -9.27
C ALA A 2 -14.04 13.13 -10.20
N GLY A 3 -13.05 12.22 -10.12
CA GLY A 3 -13.09 10.94 -10.85
C GLY A 3 -14.24 10.02 -10.40
N LEU A 4 -14.48 9.91 -9.09
CA LEU A 4 -15.56 9.09 -8.53
C LEU A 4 -16.94 9.52 -9.02
N LYS A 5 -17.15 10.82 -9.30
CA LYS A 5 -18.40 11.36 -9.83
C LYS A 5 -18.64 11.03 -11.31
N ARG A 6 -17.64 10.52 -12.02
CA ARG A 6 -17.67 10.29 -13.48
C ARG A 6 -17.54 8.83 -13.88
N VAL A 7 -17.13 7.96 -12.96
CA VAL A 7 -17.01 6.52 -13.22
C VAL A 7 -18.36 5.85 -12.95
N GLN A 8 -18.82 5.05 -13.91
CA GLN A 8 -20.07 4.28 -13.79
C GLN A 8 -19.87 2.96 -13.04
N GLY A 9 -18.72 2.30 -13.22
CA GLY A 9 -18.39 1.04 -12.55
C GLY A 9 -17.91 1.24 -11.12
N LYS A 10 -17.28 0.21 -10.53
CA LYS A 10 -16.62 0.29 -9.22
C LYS A 10 -15.19 0.81 -9.37
N PRO A 11 -14.89 2.08 -9.06
CA PRO A 11 -13.52 2.58 -9.16
C PRO A 11 -12.69 2.13 -7.96
N ILE A 12 -11.36 2.20 -8.14
CA ILE A 12 -10.38 2.09 -7.05
C ILE A 12 -9.78 3.47 -6.81
N VAL A 13 -9.83 3.95 -5.57
CA VAL A 13 -9.14 5.18 -5.17
C VAL A 13 -7.69 4.84 -4.85
N ASN A 14 -6.75 5.49 -5.51
CA ASN A 14 -5.32 5.42 -5.19
C ASN A 14 -4.82 6.82 -4.82
N SER A 15 -4.69 7.17 -3.55
CA SER A 15 -4.88 6.38 -2.31
C SER A 15 -5.37 7.25 -1.15
N ILE A 16 -5.61 6.64 0.01
CA ILE A 16 -5.76 7.33 1.31
C ILE A 16 -4.68 6.85 2.29
N SER A 17 -4.43 7.61 3.36
CA SER A 17 -3.51 7.24 4.44
C SER A 17 -3.80 8.00 5.72
N MET A 18 -3.09 7.67 6.80
CA MET A 18 -3.19 8.37 8.10
C MET A 18 -2.17 9.51 8.23
N LYS A 19 -1.55 9.96 7.13
CA LYS A 19 -0.56 11.06 7.12
C LYS A 19 -1.08 12.34 7.77
N GLU A 20 -2.35 12.67 7.51
CA GLU A 20 -3.03 13.86 8.03
C GLU A 20 -3.83 13.54 9.31
N GLY A 21 -3.58 12.38 9.93
CA GLY A 21 -4.28 11.91 11.11
C GLY A 21 -5.51 11.06 10.83
N GLU A 22 -6.00 10.43 11.91
CA GLU A 22 -7.13 9.48 11.87
C GLU A 22 -8.46 10.12 11.42
N GLU A 23 -8.75 11.35 11.85
CA GLU A 23 -10.03 12.00 11.53
C GLU A 23 -10.19 12.20 10.01
N GLN A 24 -9.16 12.75 9.37
CA GLN A 24 -9.11 12.96 7.93
C GLN A 24 -9.21 11.61 7.19
N PHE A 25 -8.49 10.58 7.65
CA PHE A 25 -8.54 9.24 7.07
C PHE A 25 -9.96 8.65 7.11
N LEU A 26 -10.65 8.76 8.25
CA LEU A 26 -12.03 8.28 8.40
C LEU A 26 -13.03 9.09 7.57
N GLU A 27 -12.85 10.41 7.46
CA GLU A 27 -13.69 11.25 6.59
C GLU A 27 -13.57 10.83 5.13
N GLN A 28 -12.33 10.68 4.64
CA GLN A 28 -12.07 10.23 3.27
C GLN A 28 -12.64 8.83 3.04
N ALA A 29 -12.41 7.88 3.95
CA ALA A 29 -12.93 6.52 3.85
C ALA A 29 -14.46 6.48 3.78
N ARG A 30 -15.17 7.28 4.59
CA ARG A 30 -16.64 7.41 4.52
C ARG A 30 -17.11 7.93 3.16
N LYS A 31 -16.41 8.92 2.60
CA LYS A 31 -16.72 9.44 1.25
C LYS A 31 -16.52 8.36 0.19
N ILE A 32 -15.40 7.65 0.22
CA ILE A 32 -15.09 6.55 -0.71
C ILE A 32 -16.15 5.46 -0.64
N ARG A 33 -16.50 5.02 0.57
CA ARG A 33 -17.57 4.03 0.80
C ARG A 33 -18.91 4.49 0.23
N LYS A 34 -19.26 5.78 0.39
CA LYS A 34 -20.49 6.36 -0.18
C LYS A 34 -20.54 6.28 -1.72
N TYR A 35 -19.39 6.34 -2.38
CA TYR A 35 -19.29 6.13 -3.83
C TYR A 35 -19.23 4.64 -4.24
N GLY A 36 -19.24 3.71 -3.28
CA GLY A 36 -19.11 2.27 -3.55
C GLY A 36 -17.75 1.87 -4.12
N ALA A 37 -16.71 2.67 -3.88
CA ALA A 37 -15.37 2.46 -4.41
C ALA A 37 -14.51 1.60 -3.48
N ALA A 38 -13.58 0.84 -4.04
CA ALA A 38 -12.46 0.26 -3.29
C ALA A 38 -11.35 1.30 -3.09
N THR A 39 -10.42 1.05 -2.17
CA THR A 39 -9.32 2.00 -1.93
C THR A 39 -7.99 1.33 -1.66
N VAL A 40 -6.94 1.94 -2.21
CA VAL A 40 -5.57 1.74 -1.79
C VAL A 40 -5.34 2.51 -0.50
N VAL A 41 -4.74 1.84 0.48
CA VAL A 41 -4.32 2.41 1.76
C VAL A 41 -2.81 2.32 1.86
N MET A 42 -2.15 3.48 1.82
CA MET A 42 -0.69 3.55 1.94
C MET A 42 -0.26 3.27 3.38
N ALA A 43 0.84 2.55 3.57
CA ALA A 43 1.51 2.42 4.86
C ALA A 43 2.25 3.73 5.22
N PHE A 44 1.47 4.78 5.49
CA PHE A 44 1.92 6.12 5.86
C PHE A 44 0.97 6.66 6.93
N ASP A 45 1.50 6.98 8.10
CA ASP A 45 0.74 7.59 9.20
C ASP A 45 1.35 8.90 9.70
N GLU A 46 0.92 9.37 10.87
CA GLU A 46 1.33 10.65 11.45
C GLU A 46 2.84 10.73 11.73
N VAL A 47 3.53 9.58 11.82
CA VAL A 47 4.97 9.51 12.09
C VAL A 47 5.79 9.44 10.79
N GLY A 48 5.16 9.13 9.66
CA GLY A 48 5.82 9.09 8.35
C GLY A 48 5.54 7.81 7.55
N GLN A 49 6.41 7.56 6.57
CA GLN A 49 6.34 6.37 5.73
C GLN A 49 6.89 5.15 6.46
N ALA A 50 6.22 4.00 6.31
CA ALA A 50 6.71 2.74 6.83
C ALA A 50 7.83 2.16 5.95
N ASP A 51 9.02 2.03 6.53
CA ASP A 51 10.23 1.47 5.92
C ASP A 51 10.49 0.01 6.33
N THR A 52 10.20 -0.36 7.58
CA THR A 52 10.34 -1.73 8.10
C THR A 52 9.05 -2.55 8.02
N ALA A 53 9.14 -3.88 7.93
CA ALA A 53 8.04 -4.82 7.88
C ALA A 53 7.12 -4.69 9.08
N ASN A 54 7.70 -4.48 10.27
CA ASN A 54 6.96 -4.20 11.49
C ASN A 54 6.09 -2.94 11.35
N ARG A 55 6.69 -1.84 10.90
CA ARG A 55 5.97 -0.57 10.77
C ARG A 55 4.91 -0.63 9.68
N LYS A 56 5.22 -1.31 8.56
CA LYS A 56 4.28 -1.53 7.45
C LYS A 56 3.05 -2.29 7.95
N TYR A 57 3.26 -3.41 8.65
CA TYR A 57 2.18 -4.21 9.20
C TYR A 57 1.37 -3.44 10.26
N GLU A 58 2.02 -2.74 11.19
CA GLU A 58 1.35 -1.97 12.25
C GLU A 58 0.37 -0.94 11.68
N ILE A 59 0.80 -0.19 10.67
CA ILE A 59 -0.03 0.82 10.02
C ILE A 59 -1.18 0.16 9.24
N CYS A 60 -0.92 -0.92 8.51
CA CYS A 60 -1.96 -1.66 7.80
C CYS A 60 -2.98 -2.28 8.76
N GLU A 61 -2.56 -2.86 9.88
CA GLU A 61 -3.44 -3.45 10.89
C GLU A 61 -4.31 -2.37 11.56
N ARG A 62 -3.72 -1.22 11.93
CA ARG A 62 -4.47 -0.08 12.46
C ARG A 62 -5.50 0.42 11.46
N ALA A 63 -5.11 0.63 10.21
CA ALA A 63 -6.01 1.08 9.16
C ALA A 63 -7.13 0.07 8.88
N TYR A 64 -6.82 -1.24 8.88
CA TYR A 64 -7.81 -2.30 8.73
C TYR A 64 -8.90 -2.19 9.79
N LYS A 65 -8.51 -2.17 11.08
CA LYS A 65 -9.45 -2.03 12.21
C LYS A 65 -10.29 -0.77 12.10
N LEU A 66 -9.68 0.38 11.80
CA LEU A 66 -10.41 1.64 11.62
C LEU A 66 -11.44 1.57 10.49
N LEU A 67 -11.07 1.00 9.34
CA LEU A 67 -11.95 0.87 8.18
C LEU A 67 -13.10 -0.11 8.44
N THR A 68 -12.81 -1.29 8.96
CA THR A 68 -13.82 -2.33 9.16
C THR A 68 -14.74 -2.02 10.34
N GLU A 69 -14.19 -1.52 11.46
CA GLU A 69 -14.95 -1.35 12.71
C GLU A 69 -15.62 0.03 12.83
N LYS A 70 -14.97 1.11 12.37
CA LYS A 70 -15.52 2.48 12.53
C LYS A 70 -16.24 3.00 11.28
N VAL A 71 -15.85 2.54 10.09
CA VAL A 71 -16.45 2.99 8.81
C VAL A 71 -17.44 1.97 8.26
N GLY A 72 -17.30 0.68 8.63
CA GLY A 72 -18.06 -0.41 8.03
C GLY A 72 -17.68 -0.63 6.56
N PHE A 73 -16.38 -0.45 6.25
CA PHE A 73 -15.80 -0.73 4.94
C PHE A 73 -15.69 -2.25 4.75
N ALA A 74 -16.06 -2.76 3.58
CA ALA A 74 -15.90 -4.18 3.27
C ALA A 74 -14.40 -4.52 3.15
N PRO A 75 -13.89 -5.54 3.84
CA PRO A 75 -12.45 -5.83 3.84
C PRO A 75 -11.91 -6.23 2.46
N GLU A 76 -12.72 -6.84 1.60
CA GLU A 76 -12.40 -7.13 0.19
C GLU A 76 -12.23 -5.87 -0.69
N ASP A 77 -12.64 -4.70 -0.19
CA ASP A 77 -12.45 -3.41 -0.88
C ASP A 77 -11.22 -2.64 -0.40
N ILE A 78 -10.45 -3.24 0.52
CA ILE A 78 -9.22 -2.66 1.07
C ILE A 78 -8.03 -3.26 0.34
N ILE A 79 -7.21 -2.40 -0.29
CA ILE A 79 -5.96 -2.76 -0.93
C ILE A 79 -4.83 -2.07 -0.17
N PHE A 80 -4.01 -2.80 0.57
CA PHE A 80 -2.84 -2.20 1.22
C PHE A 80 -1.70 -2.01 0.24
N ASP A 81 -1.03 -0.85 0.32
CA ASP A 81 0.27 -0.60 -0.31
C ASP A 81 1.32 -0.43 0.81
N PRO A 82 2.10 -1.49 1.13
CA PRO A 82 3.17 -1.44 2.12
C PRO A 82 4.39 -0.61 1.70
N ASN A 83 4.33 0.17 0.61
CA ASN A 83 5.41 0.96 0.02
C ASN A 83 6.55 0.11 -0.55
N ILE A 84 6.61 0.02 -1.88
CA ILE A 84 7.81 -0.44 -2.60
C ILE A 84 8.77 0.75 -2.77
N PHE A 85 9.94 0.66 -2.14
CA PHE A 85 11.02 1.64 -2.26
C PHE A 85 12.16 1.16 -3.16
N ALA A 86 12.96 2.12 -3.63
CA ALA A 86 14.15 1.84 -4.41
C ALA A 86 15.22 1.16 -3.55
N VAL A 87 15.87 0.14 -4.11
CA VAL A 87 17.06 -0.51 -3.54
C VAL A 87 18.31 -0.15 -4.36
N ALA A 88 19.48 -0.56 -3.90
CA ALA A 88 20.76 -0.27 -4.56
C ALA A 88 21.00 1.24 -4.79
N THR A 89 20.56 2.07 -3.84
CA THR A 89 20.68 3.53 -3.92
C THR A 89 22.05 4.06 -3.50
N GLY A 90 22.95 3.19 -3.04
CA GLY A 90 24.21 3.57 -2.40
C GLY A 90 24.09 3.94 -0.91
N ILE A 91 22.92 3.71 -0.30
CA ILE A 91 22.64 3.95 1.13
C ILE A 91 22.34 2.58 1.75
N GLU A 92 23.07 2.21 2.81
CA GLU A 92 23.04 0.86 3.39
C GLU A 92 21.66 0.54 4.01
N GLU A 93 21.03 1.53 4.62
CA GLU A 93 19.71 1.45 5.23
C GLU A 93 18.62 1.05 4.22
N HIS A 94 18.85 1.26 2.91
CA HIS A 94 17.88 0.95 1.86
C HIS A 94 18.01 -0.49 1.33
N ASN A 95 19.05 -1.22 1.73
CA ASN A 95 19.35 -2.55 1.17
C ASN A 95 18.20 -3.54 1.40
N ASN A 96 17.51 -3.44 2.54
CA ASN A 96 16.51 -4.43 2.93
C ASN A 96 15.09 -4.10 2.47
N TYR A 97 14.83 -2.92 1.87
CA TYR A 97 13.45 -2.46 1.61
C TYR A 97 12.57 -3.42 0.82
N ALA A 98 13.13 -4.18 -0.12
CA ALA A 98 12.38 -5.19 -0.87
C ALA A 98 11.95 -6.37 0.03
N VAL A 99 12.84 -6.82 0.93
CA VAL A 99 12.56 -7.88 1.90
C VAL A 99 11.53 -7.40 2.92
N GLU A 100 11.68 -6.18 3.44
CA GLU A 100 10.74 -5.58 4.38
C GLU A 100 9.31 -5.51 3.80
N PHE A 101 9.19 -5.26 2.49
CA PHE A 101 7.90 -5.31 1.79
C PHE A 101 7.33 -6.74 1.74
N ILE A 102 8.13 -7.73 1.33
CA ILE A 102 7.69 -9.13 1.20
C ILE A 102 7.25 -9.70 2.56
N GLU A 103 8.00 -9.43 3.62
CA GLU A 103 7.65 -9.85 4.98
C GLU A 103 6.37 -9.19 5.48
N ALA A 104 6.18 -7.89 5.20
CA ALA A 104 4.92 -7.21 5.50
C ALA A 104 3.75 -7.85 4.75
N CYS A 105 3.94 -8.21 3.47
CA CYS A 105 2.91 -8.87 2.68
C CYS A 105 2.45 -10.18 3.31
N GLN A 106 3.41 -11.02 3.73
CA GLN A 106 3.11 -12.28 4.40
C GLN A 106 2.26 -12.06 5.65
N ARG A 107 2.63 -11.09 6.49
CA ARG A 107 1.88 -10.78 7.72
C ARG A 107 0.50 -10.22 7.43
N ILE A 108 0.36 -9.35 6.44
CA ILE A 108 -0.95 -8.81 6.03
C ILE A 108 -1.85 -9.94 5.56
N LYS A 109 -1.38 -10.83 4.68
CA LYS A 109 -2.17 -11.98 4.20
C LYS A 109 -2.59 -12.94 5.31
N GLN A 110 -1.73 -13.15 6.31
CA GLN A 110 -2.01 -14.07 7.41
C GLN A 110 -3.02 -13.51 8.42
N ASN A 111 -3.02 -12.19 8.65
CA ASN A 111 -3.73 -11.59 9.79
C ASN A 111 -4.90 -10.67 9.39
N LEU A 112 -4.92 -10.15 8.15
CA LEU A 112 -5.94 -9.21 7.67
C LEU A 112 -6.78 -9.88 6.57
N PRO A 113 -7.82 -10.64 6.95
CA PRO A 113 -8.56 -11.47 6.00
C PRO A 113 -9.26 -10.62 4.94
N TYR A 114 -9.38 -11.19 3.74
CA TYR A 114 -9.96 -10.57 2.53
C TYR A 114 -9.25 -9.35 1.96
N ALA A 115 -8.42 -8.65 2.75
CA ALA A 115 -7.65 -7.53 2.25
C ALA A 115 -6.68 -7.95 1.14
N HIS A 116 -6.52 -7.04 0.18
CA HIS A 116 -5.60 -7.17 -0.94
C HIS A 116 -4.30 -6.42 -0.66
N ILE A 117 -3.28 -6.74 -1.45
CA ILE A 117 -1.99 -6.06 -1.40
C ILE A 117 -1.64 -5.60 -2.81
N SER A 118 -1.08 -4.41 -2.92
CA SER A 118 -0.54 -3.84 -4.14
C SER A 118 0.78 -3.13 -3.84
N GLY A 119 1.45 -2.66 -4.89
CA GLY A 119 2.64 -1.83 -4.77
C GLY A 119 3.10 -1.33 -6.13
N GLY A 120 3.69 -0.15 -6.16
CA GLY A 120 4.32 0.42 -7.36
C GLY A 120 5.62 -0.31 -7.73
N VAL A 121 5.51 -1.46 -8.42
CA VAL A 121 6.65 -2.36 -8.73
C VAL A 121 7.84 -1.63 -9.34
N SER A 122 7.61 -0.69 -10.27
CA SER A 122 8.69 0.05 -10.93
C SER A 122 9.60 0.84 -9.98
N ASN A 123 9.15 1.16 -8.76
CA ASN A 123 9.92 1.91 -7.77
C ASN A 123 11.16 1.14 -7.29
N ILE A 124 11.10 -0.19 -7.18
CA ILE A 124 12.23 -1.01 -6.69
C ILE A 124 13.51 -0.79 -7.52
N SER A 125 13.32 -0.52 -8.80
CA SER A 125 14.36 -0.46 -9.83
C SER A 125 14.80 0.97 -10.17
N PHE A 126 14.39 1.97 -9.39
CA PHE A 126 14.61 3.39 -9.71
C PHE A 126 16.09 3.74 -9.89
N SER A 127 16.98 3.11 -9.12
CA SER A 127 18.44 3.29 -9.18
C SER A 127 19.06 2.88 -10.52
N PHE A 128 18.32 2.14 -11.36
CA PHE A 128 18.78 1.63 -12.65
C PHE A 128 18.05 2.25 -13.84
N ARG A 129 17.49 3.47 -13.69
CA ARG A 129 16.89 4.23 -14.79
C ARG A 129 17.82 4.30 -15.99
N GLY A 130 17.29 4.02 -17.17
CA GLY A 130 18.06 3.92 -18.42
C GLY A 130 18.60 2.52 -18.74
N ASN A 131 18.47 1.56 -17.82
CA ASN A 131 18.81 0.16 -18.04
C ASN A 131 17.57 -0.74 -17.90
N GLU A 132 16.65 -0.65 -18.85
CA GLU A 132 15.38 -1.39 -18.83
C GLU A 132 15.54 -2.92 -18.70
N PRO A 133 16.53 -3.59 -19.34
CA PRO A 133 16.73 -5.03 -19.12
C PRO A 133 16.97 -5.41 -17.66
N VAL A 134 17.75 -4.60 -16.93
CA VAL A 134 17.97 -4.82 -15.49
C VAL A 134 16.70 -4.53 -14.69
N ARG A 135 15.98 -3.45 -15.03
CA ARG A 135 14.75 -3.09 -14.33
C ARG A 135 13.67 -4.17 -14.46
N GLU A 136 13.43 -4.66 -15.66
CA GLU A 136 12.45 -5.74 -15.92
C GLU A 136 12.84 -7.06 -15.22
N ALA A 137 14.14 -7.39 -15.20
CA ALA A 137 14.65 -8.54 -14.46
C ALA A 137 14.41 -8.40 -12.95
N MET A 138 14.68 -7.21 -12.39
CA MET A 138 14.39 -6.91 -10.98
C MET A 138 12.89 -7.03 -10.66
N HIS A 139 12.01 -6.53 -11.54
CA HIS A 139 10.56 -6.64 -11.35
C HIS A 139 10.12 -8.10 -11.31
N SER A 140 10.65 -8.92 -12.24
CA SER A 140 10.31 -10.35 -12.34
C SER A 140 10.74 -11.12 -11.09
N VAL A 141 11.98 -10.91 -10.62
CA VAL A 141 12.49 -11.55 -9.40
C VAL A 141 11.71 -11.08 -8.17
N PHE A 142 11.44 -9.78 -8.05
CA PHE A 142 10.65 -9.25 -6.94
C PHE A 142 9.24 -9.85 -6.90
N LEU A 143 8.55 -9.89 -8.03
CA LEU A 143 7.20 -10.47 -8.13
C LEU A 143 7.19 -11.98 -7.86
N TYR A 144 8.23 -12.72 -8.30
CA TYR A 144 8.35 -14.15 -8.01
C TYR A 144 8.39 -14.46 -6.50
N HIS A 145 8.96 -13.56 -5.69
CA HIS A 145 9.02 -13.73 -4.24
C HIS A 145 7.86 -13.08 -3.48
N ALA A 146 7.23 -12.05 -4.06
CA ALA A 146 6.13 -11.33 -3.42
C ALA A 146 4.75 -11.97 -3.63
N VAL A 147 4.59 -12.78 -4.69
CA VAL A 147 3.33 -13.47 -5.07
C VAL A 147 3.36 -14.92 -4.61
#